data_AF-A0A925LM26-F1
#
_entry.id   AF-A0A925LM26-F1
#
_cell.length_a   1.000
_cell.length_b   1.000
_cell.length_c   1.000
_cell.angle_alpha   90.00
_cell.angle_beta   90.00
_cell.angle_gamma   90.00
#
_symmetry.space_group_name_H-M   'P 1'
#
loop_
_entity.id
_entity.type
_entity.pdbx_description
1 polymer ?
#
loop_
_entity_poly.entity_id
_entity_poly.type
_entity_poly.pdbx_seq_one_letter_code
_entity_poly.pdbx_strand_id
1 'polypeptide(L)' 'MNVDLNLLKNLISKRSDEIEKGVAGTGYLARTVIGVGTFLLDNEGDLDLLSAKQKVIFEKFIQPLLAAPRR' A
#
# COMPACT_ATOMS: atom_id res chain seq x y z
N MET A 1 -8.97 5.50 10.59
CA MET A 1 -9.24 5.55 9.13
C MET A 1 -9.51 4.12 8.69
N ASN A 2 -10.58 3.84 7.93
CA ASN A 2 -10.89 2.46 7.54
C ASN A 2 -10.27 2.15 6.16
N VAL A 3 -9.44 1.13 6.08
CA VAL A 3 -8.85 0.66 4.81
C VAL A 3 -9.79 -0.35 4.17
N ASP A 4 -10.19 -0.11 2.92
CA ASP A 4 -10.95 -1.10 2.16
C ASP A 4 -10.02 -2.26 1.75
N LEU A 5 -10.19 -3.42 2.40
CA LEU A 5 -9.37 -4.60 2.20
C LEU A 5 -9.54 -5.22 0.81
N ASN A 6 -10.69 -5.04 0.17
CA ASN A 6 -10.90 -5.53 -1.19
C ASN A 6 -10.10 -4.69 -2.18
N LEU A 7 -10.10 -3.37 -2.00
CA LEU A 7 -9.27 -2.46 -2.77
C LEU A 7 -7.78 -2.73 -2.53
N LEU A 8 -7.37 -2.92 -1.27
CA LEU A 8 -5.98 -3.22 -0.92
C LEU A 8 -5.51 -4.55 -1.52
N LYS A 9 -6.31 -5.60 -1.42
CA LYS A 9 -6.02 -6.90 -2.05
C LYS A 9 -5.88 -6.77 -3.56
N ASN A 10 -6.79 -6.03 -4.19
CA ASN A 10 -6.71 -5.78 -5.63
C ASN A 10 -5.44 -5.01 -6.01
N LEU A 11 -5.11 -3.95 -5.27
CA LEU A 11 -3.90 -3.15 -5.48
C LEU A 11 -2.65 -4.02 -5.44
N ILE A 12 -2.52 -4.85 -4.41
CA ILE A 12 -1.34 -5.72 -4.21
C ILE A 12 -1.27 -6.83 -5.27
N SER A 13 -2.39 -7.47 -5.60
CA SER A 13 -2.40 -8.63 -6.49
C SER A 13 -2.47 -8.29 -7.98
N LYS A 14 -3.00 -7.12 -8.37
CA LYS A 14 -3.31 -6.81 -9.78
C LYS A 14 -2.71 -5.50 -10.29
N ARG A 15 -2.26 -4.61 -9.41
CA ARG A 15 -1.76 -3.27 -9.75
C ARG A 15 -0.34 -3.05 -9.22
N SER A 16 0.46 -4.11 -9.20
CA SER A 16 1.86 -4.05 -8.74
C SER A 16 2.72 -3.14 -9.63
N ASP A 17 2.38 -3.00 -10.92
CA ASP A 17 3.03 -2.09 -11.85
C ASP A 17 2.80 -0.60 -11.47
N GLU A 18 1.63 -0.26 -10.94
CA GLU A 18 1.36 1.08 -10.43
C GLU A 18 2.18 1.39 -9.18
N ILE A 19 2.39 0.38 -8.32
CA ILE A 19 3.29 0.49 -7.17
C ILE A 19 4.72 0.70 -7.65
N GLU A 20 5.19 -0.07 -8.64
CA GLU A 20 6.53 0.07 -9.23
C GLU A 20 6.76 1.46 -9.81
N LYS A 21 5.78 1.98 -10.57
CA LYS A 21 5.81 3.35 -11.10
C LYS A 21 5.87 4.38 -9.97
N GLY A 22 5.09 4.17 -8.90
CA GLY A 22 5.03 5.07 -7.75
C GLY A 22 6.34 5.13 -6.95
N VAL A 23 7.10 4.04 -6.87
CA VAL A 23 8.36 4.00 -6.13
C VAL A 23 9.59 4.40 -6.96
N ALA A 24 9.47 4.43 -8.29
CA ALA A 24 10.58 4.76 -9.19
C ALA A 24 11.22 6.12 -8.81
N GLY A 25 12.55 6.13 -8.62
CA GLY A 25 13.29 7.34 -8.25
C GLY A 25 13.17 7.79 -6.79
N THR A 26 12.42 7.08 -5.94
CA THR A 26 12.22 7.48 -4.53
C THR A 26 13.16 6.81 -3.53
N GLY A 27 13.92 5.81 -3.97
CA GLY A 27 14.79 4.97 -3.11
C GLY A 27 14.04 3.87 -2.35
N TYR A 28 12.71 3.82 -2.43
CA TYR A 28 11.90 2.72 -1.90
C TYR A 28 11.82 1.57 -2.90
N LEU A 29 11.63 0.35 -2.39
CA LEU A 29 11.47 -0.84 -3.21
C LEU A 29 9.99 -1.22 -3.27
N ALA A 30 9.50 -1.58 -4.46
CA ALA A 30 8.12 -2.00 -4.66
C ALA A 30 7.74 -3.16 -3.73
N ARG A 31 8.65 -4.13 -3.56
CA ARG A 31 8.47 -5.25 -2.61
C ARG A 31 8.22 -4.80 -1.16
N THR A 32 8.81 -3.69 -0.74
CA THR A 32 8.61 -3.15 0.61
C THR A 32 7.22 -2.54 0.74
N VAL A 33 6.77 -1.79 -0.27
CA VAL A 33 5.42 -1.24 -0.30
C VAL A 33 4.36 -2.36 -0.33
N ILE A 34 4.56 -3.36 -1.19
CA ILE A 34 3.73 -4.57 -1.25
C ILE A 34 3.69 -5.27 0.10
N GLY A 35 4.84 -5.45 0.77
CA GLY A 35 4.90 -6.07 2.09
C GLY A 35 4.12 -5.32 3.16
N VAL A 36 4.12 -3.99 3.15
CA VAL A 36 3.27 -3.19 4.06
C VAL A 36 1.79 -3.42 3.76
N GLY A 37 1.42 -3.46 2.49
CA GLY A 37 0.05 -3.77 2.08
C GLY A 37 -0.38 -5.17 2.51
N THR A 38 0.46 -6.20 2.32
CA THR A 38 0.17 -7.57 2.75
C THR A 38 0.02 -7.65 4.26
N PHE A 39 0.92 -7.00 5.02
CA PHE A 39 0.81 -6.95 6.47
C PHE A 39 -0.53 -6.34 6.92
N LEU A 40 -1.01 -5.29 6.27
CA LEU A 40 -2.33 -4.73 6.57
C LEU A 40 -3.46 -5.73 6.25
N LEU A 41 -3.40 -6.47 5.15
CA LEU A 41 -4.40 -7.50 4.86
C LEU A 41 -4.44 -8.60 5.92
N ASP A 42 -3.27 -9.04 6.36
CA ASP A 42 -3.13 -10.10 7.38
C ASP A 42 -3.63 -9.63 8.76
N ASN A 43 -3.71 -8.31 8.98
CA ASN A 43 -4.14 -7.69 10.23
C ASN A 43 -5.43 -6.85 10.06
N GLU A 44 -6.33 -7.27 9.18
CA GLU A 44 -7.67 -6.68 9.02
C GLU A 44 -7.70 -5.17 8.70
N GLY A 45 -6.60 -4.62 8.19
CA GLY A 45 -6.43 -3.21 7.86
C GLY A 45 -6.10 -2.32 9.05
N ASP A 46 -5.68 -2.89 10.19
CA ASP A 46 -5.32 -2.12 11.37
C ASP A 46 -4.03 -1.31 11.16
N LEU A 47 -4.20 0.00 10.96
CA LEU A 47 -3.11 0.93 10.75
C LEU A 47 -2.30 1.19 12.04
N ASP A 48 -2.85 0.92 13.22
CA ASP A 48 -2.16 1.16 14.48
C ASP A 48 -1.08 0.12 14.77
N LEU A 49 -1.14 -1.04 14.10
CA LEU A 49 -0.10 -2.06 14.11
C LEU A 49 1.09 -1.71 13.21
N LEU A 50 0.97 -0.69 12.35
CA LEU A 50 2.10 -0.22 11.54
C LEU A 50 3.10 0.54 12.40
N SER A 51 4.38 0.20 12.25
CA SER A 51 5.47 1.05 12.75
C SER A 51 5.46 2.43 12.06
N ALA A 52 6.11 3.43 12.67
CA ALA A 52 6.20 4.78 12.11
C ALA A 52 6.74 4.79 10.67
N LYS A 53 7.73 3.95 10.34
CA LYS A 53 8.28 3.84 8.98
C LYS A 53 7.28 3.23 8.00
N GLN A 54 6.49 2.25 8.44
CA GLN A 54 5.45 1.64 7.60
C GLN A 54 4.27 2.59 7.37
N LYS A 55 3.90 3.40 8.37
CA LYS A 55 2.89 4.47 8.22
C LYS A 55 3.28 5.45 7.12
N VAL A 56 4.53 5.91 7.09
CA VAL A 56 5.04 6.77 6.00
C VAL A 56 4.92 6.09 4.63
N ILE A 57 5.23 4.79 4.55
CA ILE A 57 5.10 4.03 3.29
C ILE A 57 3.63 3.93 2.86
N PHE A 58 2.74 3.64 3.81
CA PHE A 58 1.30 3.56 3.56
C PHE A 58 0.78 4.90 3.03
N GLU A 59 1.04 6.00 3.74
CA GLU A 59 0.57 7.34 3.38
C GLU A 59 1.12 7.81 2.02
N LYS A 60 2.39 7.49 1.74
CA LYS A 60 3.07 7.97 0.53
C LYS A 60 2.71 7.18 -0.73
N PHE A 61 2.52 5.86 -0.61
CA PHE A 61 2.40 4.99 -1.78
C PHE A 61 1.09 4.21 -1.85
N ILE A 62 0.58 3.71 -0.73
CA ILE A 62 -0.61 2.83 -0.74
C ILE A 62 -1.88 3.68 -0.75
N GLN A 63 -2.00 4.63 0.18
CA GLN A 63 -3.18 5.46 0.34
C GLN A 63 -3.56 6.23 -0.94
N PRO A 64 -2.62 6.86 -1.70
CA PRO A 64 -2.96 7.53 -2.94
C PRO A 64 -3.50 6.57 -4.01
N LEU A 65 -2.96 5.35 -4.10
CA LEU A 65 -3.37 4.34 -5.09
C LEU A 65 -4.72 3.70 -4.74
N LEU A 66 -5.10 3.69 -3.46
CA LEU A 66 -6.44 3.30 -3.00
C LEU A 66 -7.48 4.39 -3.27
N ALA A 67 -7.10 5.66 -3.15
CA ALA A 67 -7.98 6.80 -3.39
C ALA A 67 -8.14 7.11 -4.90
N ALA A 68 -7.21 6.67 -5.74
CA ALA A 68 -7.26 6.90 -7.17
C ALA A 68 -8.48 6.18 -7.80
N PRO A 69 -9.31 6.88 -8.61
CA PRO A 69 -10.39 6.23 -9.34
C PRO A 69 -9.83 5.14 -10.26
N ARG A 70 -10.42 3.95 -10.19
CA ARG A 70 -10.04 2.81 -11.04
C ARG A 70 -10.15 3.25 -12.51
N ARG A 71 -9.03 3.24 -13.24
CA ARG A 71 -9.02 3.46 -14.69
C ARG A 71 -9.36 2.18 -15.44
#